data_AF-A0A7S1MG91-F1
#
_entry.id   AF-A0A7S1MG91-F1
#
_cell.length_a   1.000
_cell.length_b   1.000
_cell.length_c   1.000
_cell.angle_alpha   90.00
_cell.angle_beta   90.00
_cell.angle_gamma   90.00
#
_symmetry.space_group_name_H-M   'P 1'
#
loop_
_entity.id
_entity.type
_entity.pdbx_description
1 polymer ?
#
loop_
_entity_poly.entity_id
_entity_poly.type
_entity_poly.pdbx_seq_one_letter_code
_entity_poly.pdbx_strand_id
1 'polypeptide(L)'
;QTLQPQVQALAEALRRLADAQRGANGDQLRQFTQLGNQIRTIQGSVNNEITKLRTSKSKAQQSQQQRHLEEKDRSAFTEVLPEATSKTNLAEDAVEKCSITSEMIAAAGDDMDEVRQAVTQTEQAAQEAQKAIGEARIFLNAKQASCRRFETEKIRQEAAKEISKLQAQLQEAQNKLNP
;
A
#
# COMPACT_ATOMS: atom_id res chain seq x y z
N GLN A 1 2.33 12.04 -29.87
CA GLN A 1 2.31 12.97 -31.04
C GLN A 1 2.35 12.23 -32.38
N THR A 2 2.53 10.90 -32.40
CA THR A 2 2.91 10.12 -33.59
C THR A 2 1.82 9.96 -34.66
N LEU A 3 0.54 10.14 -34.34
CA LEU A 3 -0.60 9.91 -35.26
C LEU A 3 -1.32 11.20 -35.71
N GLN A 4 -0.93 12.35 -35.15
CA GLN A 4 -1.59 13.62 -35.42
C GLN A 4 -1.34 14.16 -36.85
N PRO A 5 -0.13 14.01 -37.43
CA PRO A 5 0.11 14.32 -38.84
C PRO A 5 -0.76 13.50 -39.81
N GLN A 6 -1.03 12.24 -39.48
CA GLN A 6 -1.81 11.32 -40.31
C GLN A 6 -3.30 11.70 -40.32
N VAL A 7 -3.83 12.18 -39.20
CA VAL A 7 -5.21 12.74 -39.14
C VAL A 7 -5.34 13.96 -40.04
N GLN A 8 -4.34 14.85 -40.03
CA GLN A 8 -4.31 16.04 -40.89
C GLN A 8 -4.22 15.65 -42.37
N ALA A 9 -3.35 14.70 -42.72
CA ALA A 9 -3.22 14.20 -44.08
C ALA A 9 -4.50 13.54 -44.61
N LEU A 10 -5.22 12.76 -43.78
CA LEU A 10 -6.50 12.16 -44.15
C LEU A 10 -7.61 13.21 -44.35
N ALA A 11 -7.64 14.25 -43.51
CA ALA A 11 -8.57 15.37 -43.66
C ALA A 11 -8.30 16.16 -44.96
N GLU A 12 -7.03 16.38 -45.28
CA GLU A 12 -6.63 17.05 -46.52
C GLU A 12 -6.96 16.21 -47.76
N ALA A 13 -6.75 14.89 -47.70
CA ALA A 13 -7.12 13.96 -48.76
C ALA A 13 -8.64 13.95 -49.02
N LEU A 14 -9.47 14.01 -47.97
CA LEU A 14 -10.93 14.13 -48.10
C LEU A 14 -11.33 15.45 -48.77
N ARG A 15 -10.66 16.55 -48.42
CA ARG A 15 -10.92 17.87 -49.01
C ARG A 15 -10.60 17.88 -50.52
N ARG A 16 -9.41 17.38 -50.88
CA ARG A 16 -8.97 17.26 -52.29
C ARG A 16 -9.91 16.37 -53.10
N LEU A 17 -10.39 15.28 -52.49
CA LEU A 17 -11.33 14.37 -53.13
C LEU A 17 -12.71 15.00 -53.34
N ALA A 18 -13.21 15.77 -52.37
CA ALA A 18 -14.46 16.52 -52.52
C ALA A 18 -14.38 17.58 -53.63
N ASP A 19 -13.23 18.24 -53.77
CA ASP A 19 -13.00 19.20 -54.86
C ASP A 19 -12.92 18.49 -56.22
N ALA A 20 -12.28 17.32 -56.31
CA ALA A 20 -12.21 16.51 -57.53
C ALA A 20 -13.59 15.97 -57.97
N GLN A 21 -14.50 15.70 -57.02
CA GLN A 21 -15.87 15.26 -57.33
C GLN A 21 -16.70 16.30 -58.07
N ARG A 22 -16.43 17.61 -57.90
CA ARG A 22 -17.21 18.68 -58.54
C ARG A 22 -17.11 18.73 -60.07
N GLY A 23 -16.09 18.11 -60.65
CA GLY A 23 -15.87 18.05 -62.11
C GLY A 23 -15.87 16.64 -62.68
N ALA A 24 -16.30 15.64 -61.91
CA ALA A 24 -16.23 14.22 -62.28
C ALA A 24 -17.57 13.71 -62.84
N ASN A 25 -17.51 12.88 -63.88
CA ASN A 25 -18.70 12.38 -64.58
C ASN A 25 -18.73 10.84 -64.58
N GLY A 26 -19.93 10.25 -64.63
CA GLY A 26 -20.12 8.81 -64.84
C GLY A 26 -19.33 7.94 -63.85
N ASP A 27 -18.43 7.09 -64.36
CA ASP A 27 -17.67 6.14 -63.56
C ASP A 27 -16.60 6.80 -62.67
N GLN A 28 -16.07 7.97 -63.05
CA GLN A 28 -15.12 8.71 -62.22
C GLN A 28 -15.77 9.19 -60.92
N LEU A 29 -17.02 9.65 -60.99
CA LEU A 29 -17.78 10.07 -59.82
C LEU A 29 -18.04 8.90 -58.86
N ARG A 30 -18.32 7.70 -59.41
CA ARG A 30 -18.49 6.47 -58.61
C ARG A 30 -17.20 6.08 -57.88
N GLN A 31 -16.06 6.11 -58.57
CA GLN A 31 -14.75 5.82 -57.98
C GLN A 31 -14.37 6.82 -56.89
N PHE A 32 -14.57 8.13 -57.12
CA PHE A 32 -14.31 9.14 -56.10
C PHE A 32 -15.23 8.97 -54.88
N THR A 33 -16.50 8.64 -55.09
CA THR A 33 -17.44 8.38 -53.99
C THR A 33 -16.99 7.18 -53.15
N GLN A 34 -16.56 6.09 -53.80
CA GLN A 34 -16.04 4.91 -53.12
C GLN A 34 -14.76 5.22 -52.31
N LEU A 35 -13.80 5.93 -52.92
CA LEU A 35 -12.57 6.33 -52.26
C LEU A 35 -12.84 7.29 -51.08
N GLY A 36 -13.78 8.22 -51.23
CA GLY A 36 -14.20 9.11 -50.15
C GLY A 36 -14.81 8.36 -48.95
N ASN A 37 -15.59 7.30 -49.22
CA ASN A 37 -16.10 6.43 -48.16
C ASN A 37 -14.97 5.65 -47.46
N GLN A 38 -14.00 5.12 -48.22
CA GLN A 38 -12.84 4.42 -47.66
C GLN A 38 -11.99 5.33 -46.78
N ILE A 39 -11.69 6.56 -47.23
CA ILE A 39 -10.91 7.52 -46.46
C ILE A 39 -11.67 7.93 -45.18
N ARG A 40 -13.00 8.14 -45.24
CA ARG A 40 -13.81 8.40 -44.04
C ARG A 40 -13.76 7.26 -43.04
N THR A 41 -13.85 6.00 -43.50
CA THR A 41 -13.71 4.82 -42.63
C THR A 41 -12.34 4.76 -41.96
N ILE A 42 -11.26 4.96 -42.74
CA ILE A 42 -9.89 4.96 -42.21
C ILE A 42 -9.70 6.10 -41.19
N GLN A 43 -10.21 7.30 -41.49
CA GLN A 43 -10.14 8.44 -40.58
C GLN A 43 -10.87 8.15 -39.25
N GLY A 44 -12.05 7.52 -39.32
CA GLY A 44 -12.78 7.07 -38.12
C GLY A 44 -11.97 6.08 -37.29
N SER A 45 -11.38 5.06 -37.93
CA SER A 45 -10.53 4.07 -37.27
C SER A 45 -9.29 4.69 -36.62
N VAL A 46 -8.59 5.59 -37.32
CA VAL A 46 -7.41 6.29 -36.78
C VAL A 46 -7.78 7.15 -35.56
N ASN A 47 -8.90 7.88 -35.61
CA ASN A 47 -9.39 8.68 -34.48
C ASN A 47 -9.75 7.80 -33.27
N ASN A 48 -10.37 6.64 -33.50
CA ASN A 48 -10.67 5.67 -32.45
C ASN A 48 -9.39 5.14 -31.79
N GLU A 49 -8.38 4.77 -32.59
CA GLU A 49 -7.10 4.30 -32.06
C GLU A 49 -6.33 5.39 -31.31
N ILE A 50 -6.34 6.64 -31.77
CA ILE A 50 -5.78 7.77 -31.02
C ILE A 50 -6.44 7.92 -29.65
N THR A 51 -7.76 7.80 -29.59
CA THR A 51 -8.51 7.91 -28.33
C THR A 51 -8.16 6.77 -27.39
N LYS A 52 -8.08 5.53 -27.89
CA LYS A 52 -7.62 4.37 -27.10
C LYS A 52 -6.19 4.56 -26.59
N LEU A 53 -5.28 5.00 -27.44
CA LEU A 53 -3.87 5.24 -27.07
C LEU A 53 -3.73 6.33 -26.02
N ARG A 54 -4.49 7.43 -26.13
CA ARG A 54 -4.50 8.51 -25.12
C ARG A 54 -5.00 7.99 -23.77
N THR A 55 -6.10 7.25 -23.76
CA THR A 55 -6.64 6.62 -22.54
C THR A 55 -5.66 5.62 -21.94
N SER A 56 -5.06 4.76 -22.76
CA SER A 56 -4.07 3.77 -22.32
C SER A 56 -2.84 4.44 -21.72
N LYS A 57 -2.31 5.49 -22.38
CA LYS A 57 -1.19 6.28 -21.87
C LYS A 57 -1.52 6.90 -20.51
N SER A 58 -2.68 7.55 -20.40
CA SER A 58 -3.12 8.17 -19.14
C SER A 58 -3.21 7.14 -18.01
N LYS A 59 -3.85 5.99 -18.27
CA LYS A 59 -3.94 4.87 -17.31
C LYS A 59 -2.57 4.34 -16.92
N ALA A 60 -1.66 4.17 -17.88
CA ALA A 60 -0.30 3.69 -17.62
C ALA A 60 0.48 4.68 -16.74
N GLN A 61 0.37 5.99 -17.01
CA GLN A 61 1.00 7.03 -16.21
C GLN A 61 0.45 7.08 -14.77
N GLN A 62 -0.88 7.00 -14.61
CA GLN A 62 -1.51 6.93 -13.29
C GLN A 62 -1.11 5.67 -12.53
N SER A 63 -1.09 4.51 -13.20
CA SER A 63 -0.68 3.25 -12.59
C SER A 63 0.78 3.26 -12.17
N GLN A 64 1.67 3.84 -12.99
CA GLN A 64 3.09 3.99 -12.65
C GLN A 64 3.26 4.89 -11.42
N GLN A 65 2.58 6.04 -11.40
CA GLN A 65 2.62 6.94 -10.25
C GLN A 65 2.12 6.24 -8.98
N GLN A 66 1.00 5.52 -9.07
CA GLN A 66 0.45 4.78 -7.93
C GLN A 66 1.43 3.71 -7.43
N ARG A 67 2.06 2.94 -8.32
CA ARG A 67 3.08 1.94 -7.94
C ARG A 67 4.27 2.56 -7.23
N HIS A 68 4.76 3.69 -7.72
CA HIS A 68 5.87 4.41 -7.08
C HIS A 68 5.51 4.86 -5.66
N LEU A 69 4.28 5.37 -5.46
CA LEU A 69 3.81 5.74 -4.13
C LEU A 69 3.65 4.51 -3.21
N GLU A 70 3.09 3.40 -3.73
CA GLU A 70 2.98 2.15 -2.97
C GLU A 70 4.35 1.60 -2.55
N GLU A 71 5.34 1.64 -3.42
CA GLU A 71 6.70 1.15 -3.14
C GLU A 71 7.40 2.02 -2.09
N LYS A 72 7.28 3.34 -2.19
CA LYS A 72 7.80 4.29 -1.19
C LYS A 72 7.17 4.05 0.18
N ASP A 73 5.84 4.00 0.25
CA ASP A 73 5.11 3.76 1.50
C ASP A 73 5.44 2.38 2.08
N ARG A 74 5.53 1.35 1.22
CA ARG A 74 5.88 -0.02 1.64
C ARG A 74 7.28 -0.10 2.20
N SER A 75 8.28 0.52 1.56
CA SER A 75 9.66 0.54 2.08
C SER A 75 9.71 1.17 3.47
N ALA A 76 9.07 2.34 3.62
CA ALA A 76 9.02 3.03 4.90
C ALA A 76 8.34 2.19 6.00
N PHE A 77 7.29 1.44 5.65
CA PHE A 77 6.62 0.55 6.60
C PHE A 77 7.47 -0.69 6.94
N THR A 78 8.09 -1.31 5.95
CA THR A 78 8.94 -2.49 6.14
C THR A 78 10.17 -2.19 6.99
N GLU A 79 10.74 -0.98 6.90
CA GLU A 79 11.89 -0.57 7.73
C GLU A 79 11.56 -0.46 9.23
N VAL A 80 10.32 -0.09 9.59
CA VAL A 80 9.94 0.12 11.00
C VAL A 80 9.37 -1.13 11.67
N LEU A 81 8.91 -2.11 10.89
CA LEU A 81 8.24 -3.30 11.40
C LEU A 81 9.15 -4.18 12.30
N PRO A 82 10.44 -4.42 11.97
CA PRO A 82 11.31 -5.23 12.83
C PRO A 82 11.50 -4.65 14.23
N GLU A 83 11.64 -3.33 14.34
CA GLU A 83 11.77 -2.66 15.65
C GLU A 83 10.47 -2.74 16.44
N ALA A 84 9.32 -2.56 15.77
CA ALA A 84 8.00 -2.71 16.39
C ALA A 84 7.81 -4.12 16.96
N THR A 85 8.10 -5.15 16.16
CA THR A 85 8.03 -6.55 16.57
C THR A 85 9.01 -6.84 17.70
N SER A 86 10.26 -6.39 17.59
CA SER A 86 11.26 -6.62 18.63
C SER A 86 10.84 -6.02 19.97
N LYS A 87 10.30 -4.80 20.00
CA LYS A 87 9.80 -4.18 21.23
C LYS A 87 8.60 -4.93 21.82
N THR A 88 7.68 -5.41 20.99
CA THR A 88 6.55 -6.24 21.44
C THR A 88 7.05 -7.56 22.05
N ASN A 89 7.97 -8.26 21.38
CA ASN A 89 8.53 -9.51 21.88
C ASN A 89 9.28 -9.31 23.20
N LEU A 90 10.08 -8.25 23.33
CA LEU A 90 10.76 -7.93 24.60
C LEU A 90 9.79 -7.69 25.75
N ALA A 91 8.62 -7.10 25.46
CA ALA A 91 7.58 -6.92 26.45
C ALA A 91 6.92 -8.26 26.83
N GLU A 92 6.64 -9.14 25.87
CA GLU A 92 6.14 -10.49 26.11
C GLU A 92 7.14 -11.33 26.93
N ASP A 93 8.42 -11.33 26.58
CA ASP A 93 9.48 -12.05 27.28
C ASP A 93 9.62 -11.58 28.74
N ALA A 94 9.51 -10.27 28.99
CA ALA A 94 9.57 -9.72 30.34
C ALA A 94 8.34 -10.13 31.17
N VAL A 95 7.15 -10.18 30.56
CA VAL A 95 5.94 -10.69 31.22
C VAL A 95 6.07 -12.18 31.55
N GLU A 96 6.62 -12.98 30.64
CA GLU A 96 6.84 -14.41 30.86
C GLU A 96 7.82 -14.63 32.02
N LYS A 97 8.91 -13.87 32.06
CA LYS A 97 9.85 -13.88 33.20
C LYS A 97 9.15 -13.59 34.53
N CYS A 98 8.24 -12.61 34.55
CA CYS A 98 7.44 -12.30 35.74
C CYS A 98 6.53 -13.46 36.16
N SER A 99 5.93 -14.16 35.19
CA SER A 99 5.10 -15.35 35.45
C SER A 99 5.94 -16.46 36.08
N ILE A 100 7.11 -16.75 35.51
CA ILE A 100 8.03 -17.78 36.01
C ILE A 100 8.47 -17.47 37.44
N THR A 101 8.88 -16.22 37.74
CA THR A 101 9.30 -15.85 39.09
C THR A 101 8.14 -15.92 40.09
N SER A 102 6.90 -15.66 39.66
CA SER A 102 5.71 -15.81 40.49
C SER A 102 5.44 -17.28 40.83
N GLU A 103 5.62 -18.20 39.88
CA GLU A 103 5.51 -19.63 40.13
C GLU A 103 6.57 -20.14 41.12
N MET A 104 7.77 -19.54 41.14
CA MET A 104 8.80 -19.86 42.13
C MET A 104 8.36 -19.56 43.58
N ILE A 105 7.52 -18.54 43.79
CA ILE A 105 6.95 -18.24 45.11
C ILE A 105 6.08 -19.41 45.59
N ALA A 106 5.27 -19.98 44.69
CA ALA A 106 4.43 -21.13 45.01
C ALA A 106 5.25 -22.40 45.25
N ALA A 107 6.37 -22.55 44.55
CA ALA A 107 7.26 -23.70 44.64
C ALA A 107 8.15 -23.71 45.90
N ALA A 108 8.43 -22.54 46.49
CA ALA A 108 9.31 -22.40 47.67
C ALA A 108 8.73 -23.03 48.96
N GLY A 109 7.42 -23.35 48.99
CA GLY A 109 6.80 -24.02 50.13
C GLY A 109 6.89 -23.21 51.44
N ASP A 110 7.44 -23.83 52.48
CA ASP A 110 7.56 -23.23 53.82
C ASP A 110 8.93 -22.56 54.06
N ASP A 111 9.85 -22.56 53.09
CA ASP A 111 11.14 -21.87 53.22
C ASP A 111 10.95 -20.36 53.01
N MET A 112 10.87 -19.64 54.14
CA MET A 112 10.63 -18.21 54.14
C MET A 112 11.75 -17.38 53.49
N ASP A 113 12.99 -17.88 53.44
CA ASP A 113 14.09 -17.16 52.81
C ASP A 113 14.02 -17.32 51.28
N GLU A 114 13.70 -18.52 50.79
CA GLU A 114 13.42 -18.75 49.36
C GLU A 114 12.18 -17.96 48.88
N VAL A 115 11.10 -17.93 49.68
CA VAL A 115 9.90 -17.13 49.39
C VAL A 115 10.26 -15.64 49.25
N ARG A 116 11.03 -15.08 50.20
CA ARG A 116 11.44 -13.67 50.14
C ARG A 116 12.26 -13.35 48.91
N GLN A 117 13.16 -14.25 48.53
CA GLN A 117 13.97 -14.09 47.33
C GLN A 117 13.10 -14.14 46.06
N ALA A 118 12.17 -15.09 45.97
CA ALA A 118 11.25 -15.22 44.83
C ALA A 118 10.31 -14.01 44.69
N VAL A 119 9.80 -13.47 45.80
CA VAL A 119 9.01 -12.23 45.81
C VAL A 119 9.83 -11.06 45.28
N THR A 120 11.06 -10.88 45.76
CA THR A 120 11.94 -9.80 45.30
C THR A 120 12.23 -9.90 43.80
N GLN A 121 12.48 -11.11 43.28
CA GLN A 121 12.69 -11.35 41.85
C GLN A 121 11.43 -11.06 41.03
N THR A 122 10.26 -11.44 41.55
CA THR A 122 8.97 -11.19 40.90
C THR A 122 8.66 -9.71 40.82
N GLU A 123 8.91 -8.94 41.88
CA GLU A 123 8.72 -7.49 41.86
C GLU A 123 9.63 -6.81 40.84
N GLN A 124 10.89 -7.23 40.74
CA GLN A 124 11.83 -6.72 39.73
C GLN A 124 11.37 -7.07 38.31
N ALA A 125 10.99 -8.32 38.07
CA ALA A 125 10.50 -8.75 36.77
C ALA A 125 9.20 -8.02 36.37
N ALA A 126 8.29 -7.78 37.31
CA ALA A 126 7.07 -7.02 37.07
C ALA A 126 7.36 -5.56 36.67
N GLN A 127 8.33 -4.91 37.32
CA GLN A 127 8.76 -3.55 36.95
C GLN A 127 9.39 -3.50 35.55
N GLU A 128 10.25 -4.47 35.23
CA GLU A 128 10.85 -4.60 33.89
C GLU A 128 9.77 -4.79 32.82
N ALA A 129 8.79 -5.65 33.08
CA ALA A 129 7.71 -5.94 32.15
C ALA A 129 6.77 -4.74 31.93
N GLN A 130 6.37 -4.03 33.00
CA GLN A 130 5.59 -2.79 32.91
C GLN A 130 6.33 -1.73 32.08
N LYS A 131 7.64 -1.57 32.30
CA LYS A 131 8.48 -0.64 31.52
C LYS A 131 8.52 -1.03 30.05
N ALA A 132 8.79 -2.30 29.74
CA ALA A 132 8.87 -2.80 28.35
C ALA A 132 7.53 -2.62 27.61
N ILE A 133 6.40 -2.92 28.26
CA ILE A 133 5.05 -2.68 27.71
C ILE A 133 4.85 -1.19 27.42
N GLY A 134 5.21 -0.31 28.36
CA GLY A 134 5.08 1.14 28.19
C GLY A 134 5.87 1.65 26.99
N GLU A 135 7.13 1.25 26.85
CA GLU A 135 7.99 1.62 25.73
C GLU A 135 7.44 1.10 24.39
N ALA A 136 7.00 -0.15 24.33
CA ALA A 136 6.43 -0.75 23.13
C ALA A 136 5.12 -0.04 22.71
N ARG A 137 4.24 0.30 23.67
CA ARG A 137 3.00 1.06 23.40
C ARG A 137 3.28 2.45 22.84
N ILE A 138 4.22 3.18 23.45
CA ILE A 138 4.61 4.51 22.97
C ILE A 138 5.12 4.42 21.53
N PHE A 139 6.00 3.46 21.27
CA PHE A 139 6.56 3.24 19.94
C PHE A 139 5.48 2.89 18.91
N LEU A 140 4.62 1.90 19.19
CA LEU A 140 3.54 1.50 18.28
C LEU A 140 2.57 2.66 18.00
N ASN A 141 2.20 3.45 19.00
CA ASN A 141 1.33 4.62 18.81
C ASN A 141 1.98 5.68 17.92
N ALA A 142 3.28 5.95 18.10
CA ALA A 142 4.03 6.87 17.26
C ALA A 142 4.11 6.38 15.80
N LYS A 143 4.36 5.07 15.59
CA LYS A 143 4.38 4.47 14.25
C LYS A 143 3.00 4.43 13.61
N GLN A 144 1.93 4.18 14.39
CA GLN A 144 0.56 4.23 13.91
C GLN A 144 0.22 5.62 13.38
N ALA A 145 0.57 6.68 14.13
CA ALA A 145 0.39 8.05 13.69
C ALA A 145 1.18 8.38 12.42
N SER A 146 2.39 7.83 12.29
CA SER A 146 3.23 8.00 11.09
C SER A 146 2.62 7.30 9.87
N CYS A 147 2.12 6.07 10.03
CA CYS A 147 1.50 5.29 8.95
C CYS A 147 0.21 5.93 8.41
N ARG A 148 -0.51 6.72 9.22
CA ARG A 148 -1.69 7.49 8.74
C ARG A 148 -1.33 8.49 7.64
N ARG A 149 -0.06 8.88 7.53
CA ARG A 149 0.44 9.83 6.53
C ARG A 149 0.87 9.18 5.21
N PHE A 150 0.81 7.84 5.10
CA PHE A 150 1.06 7.17 3.83
C PHE A 150 0.08 7.62 2.76
N GLU A 151 0.58 7.76 1.54
CA GLU A 151 -0.15 8.32 0.41
C GLU A 151 -1.15 7.31 -0.16
N THR A 152 -0.87 6.01 0.03
CA THR A 152 -1.65 4.92 -0.54
C THR A 152 -2.52 4.22 0.51
N GLU A 153 -3.82 4.13 0.23
CA GLU A 153 -4.80 3.50 1.14
C GLU A 153 -4.47 2.04 1.43
N LYS A 154 -4.01 1.31 0.42
CA LYS A 154 -3.60 -0.08 0.55
C LYS A 154 -2.52 -0.26 1.61
N ILE A 155 -1.46 0.55 1.57
CA ILE A 155 -0.37 0.45 2.55
C ILE A 155 -0.81 0.96 3.92
N ARG A 156 -1.68 1.98 4.00
CA ARG A 156 -2.30 2.40 5.28
C ARG A 156 -3.05 1.26 5.96
N GLN A 157 -3.84 0.50 5.20
CA GLN A 157 -4.61 -0.62 5.73
C GLN A 157 -3.71 -1.78 6.16
N GLU A 158 -2.70 -2.13 5.36
CA GLU A 158 -1.69 -3.14 5.72
C GLU A 158 -0.98 -2.75 7.03
N ALA A 159 -0.52 -1.50 7.13
CA ALA A 159 0.16 -1.01 8.32
C ALA A 159 -0.74 -0.94 9.56
N ALA A 160 -1.99 -0.48 9.40
CA ALA A 160 -2.96 -0.45 10.48
C ALA A 160 -3.24 -1.85 11.03
N LYS A 161 -3.35 -2.85 10.15
CA LYS A 161 -3.62 -4.24 10.52
C LYS A 161 -2.47 -4.83 11.35
N GLU A 162 -1.24 -4.71 10.87
CA GLU A 162 -0.07 -5.24 11.58
C GLU A 162 0.18 -4.53 12.91
N ILE A 163 0.06 -3.21 12.96
CA ILE A 163 0.20 -2.47 14.22
C ILE A 163 -0.90 -2.87 15.22
N SER A 164 -2.14 -3.06 14.75
CA SER A 164 -3.23 -3.50 15.63
C SER A 164 -2.99 -4.90 16.19
N LYS A 165 -2.37 -5.80 15.41
CA LYS A 165 -1.96 -7.13 15.89
C LYS A 165 -0.92 -7.01 17.00
N LEU A 166 0.11 -6.20 16.82
CA LEU A 166 1.15 -5.97 17.84
C LEU A 166 0.57 -5.30 19.11
N GLN A 167 -0.41 -4.39 18.95
CA GLN A 167 -1.12 -3.79 20.08
C GLN A 167 -1.96 -4.81 20.85
N ALA A 168 -2.63 -5.74 20.16
CA ALA A 168 -3.38 -6.81 20.80
C ALA A 168 -2.46 -7.73 21.62
N GLN A 169 -1.30 -8.11 21.06
CA GLN A 169 -0.26 -8.86 21.77
C GLN A 169 0.21 -8.16 23.05
N LEU A 170 0.51 -6.86 22.98
CA LEU A 170 0.86 -6.09 24.17
C LEU A 170 -0.28 -6.00 25.20
N GLN A 171 -1.54 -6.00 24.75
CA GLN A 171 -2.68 -6.00 25.66
C GLN A 171 -2.82 -7.35 26.36
N GLU A 172 -2.63 -8.47 25.65
CA GLU A 172 -2.61 -9.81 26.24
C GLU A 172 -1.47 -9.95 27.25
N ALA A 173 -0.26 -9.49 26.90
CA ALA A 173 0.88 -9.46 27.81
C ALA A 173 0.60 -8.63 29.06
N GLN A 174 -0.03 -7.46 28.91
CA GLN A 174 -0.42 -6.65 30.07
C GLN A 174 -1.48 -7.32 30.95
N ASN A 175 -2.45 -8.04 30.36
CA ASN A 175 -3.46 -8.76 31.12
C ASN A 175 -2.85 -9.89 31.97
N LYS A 176 -1.76 -10.52 31.50
CA LYS A 176 -1.03 -11.53 32.29
C LYS A 176 -0.33 -10.95 33.53
N LEU A 177 0.08 -9.67 33.49
CA LEU A 177 0.69 -8.98 34.64
C LEU A 177 -0.32 -8.54 35.70
N ASN A 178 -1.56 -8.26 35.29
CA ASN A 178 -2.68 -7.91 36.15
C ASN A 178 -3.80 -8.96 36.02
N PRO A 179 -3.55 -10.22 36.44
CA PRO A 179 -4.55 -11.29 36.35
C PRO A 179 -5.78 -11.03 37.22
#